data_AF-A0A7W0JYX3-F1
#
_entry.id   AF-A0A7W0JYX3-F1
#
_cell.length_a   1.000
_cell.length_b   1.000
_cell.length_c   1.000
_cell.angle_alpha   90.00
_cell.angle_beta   90.00
_cell.angle_gamma   90.00
#
_symmetry.space_group_name_H-M   'P 1'
#
loop_
_entity.id
_entity.type
_entity.pdbx_description
1 polymer ?
#
loop_
_entity_poly.entity_id
_entity_poly.type
_entity_poly.pdbx_seq_one_letter_code
_entity_poly.pdbx_strand_id
1 'polypeptide(L)'
;MHASPLPDAALVLCDRLIAFDHRERHVYLLALADASGAEAADTWLATTAGRLGEIAREPAPLPPPPAPPGTLRFEPHDHPEAYLANIAACRREIVAGETYEVCLTTELRSEGSLDPLPAYRALRARNPAPFAALLRLGDVSVLSSSPERFLRVDRHRVVESRPMKGTAARVAEPFEDACRAAQLRRDKKTRAENLMIADLAGTTSAGSPRWAPSRSRA
;
A
#
# COMPACT_ATOMS: atom_id res chain seq x y z
N MET A 1 -6.94 -5.60 -25.55
CA MET A 1 -5.78 -5.82 -24.66
C MET A 1 -5.26 -4.44 -24.30
N HIS A 2 -5.21 -4.08 -23.01
CA HIS A 2 -4.65 -2.79 -22.60
C HIS A 2 -3.13 -2.85 -22.75
N ALA A 3 -2.53 -1.85 -23.40
CA ALA A 3 -1.08 -1.73 -23.53
C ALA A 3 -0.63 -0.58 -22.63
N SER A 4 0.17 -0.89 -21.61
CA SER A 4 0.78 0.11 -20.73
C SER A 4 2.09 0.61 -21.36
N PRO A 5 2.38 1.92 -21.30
CA PRO A 5 3.71 2.44 -21.65
C PRO A 5 4.77 2.11 -20.58
N LEU A 6 4.34 1.60 -19.42
CA LEU A 6 5.21 1.19 -18.31
C LEU A 6 5.45 -0.31 -18.33
N PRO A 7 6.59 -0.79 -17.81
CA PRO A 7 6.87 -2.22 -17.72
C PRO A 7 5.88 -2.93 -16.78
N ASP A 8 5.62 -4.21 -17.05
CA ASP A 8 4.75 -5.05 -16.21
C ASP A 8 5.30 -5.24 -14.78
N ALA A 9 6.63 -5.16 -14.63
CA ALA A 9 7.30 -5.22 -13.33
C ALA A 9 8.59 -4.40 -13.31
N ALA A 10 8.87 -3.79 -12.16
CA ALA A 10 10.14 -3.13 -11.85
C ALA A 10 10.61 -3.55 -10.47
N LEU A 11 11.85 -4.03 -10.38
CA LEU A 11 12.46 -4.56 -9.16
C LEU A 11 13.78 -3.83 -8.90
N VAL A 12 14.02 -3.48 -7.64
CA VAL A 12 15.27 -2.83 -7.21
C VAL A 12 16.04 -3.82 -6.32
N LEU A 13 17.27 -4.13 -6.71
CA LEU A 13 18.21 -4.82 -5.84
C LEU A 13 18.76 -3.81 -4.83
N CYS A 14 18.29 -3.86 -3.60
CA CYS A 14 18.78 -3.01 -2.51
C CYS A 14 19.97 -3.69 -1.82
N ASP A 15 21.19 -3.32 -2.23
CA ASP A 15 22.43 -3.78 -1.60
C ASP A 15 22.88 -2.89 -0.42
N ARG A 16 22.22 -1.74 -0.23
CA ARG A 16 22.43 -0.80 0.89
C ARG A 16 21.09 -0.48 1.51
N LEU A 17 20.97 -0.70 2.83
CA LEU A 17 19.71 -0.54 3.55
C LEU A 17 19.94 0.20 4.87
N ILE A 18 19.07 1.17 5.14
CA ILE A 18 18.91 1.82 6.44
C ILE A 18 17.54 1.40 6.97
N ALA A 19 17.51 0.59 8.01
CA ALA A 19 16.28 0.09 8.61
C ALA A 19 16.01 0.79 9.95
N PHE A 20 14.88 1.46 10.05
CA PHE A 20 14.42 2.12 11.27
C PHE A 20 13.47 1.20 12.02
N ASP A 21 13.89 0.72 13.19
CA ASP A 21 13.00 0.04 14.13
C ASP A 21 12.39 1.08 15.08
N HIS A 22 11.13 1.44 14.83
CA HIS A 22 10.41 2.40 15.67
C HIS A 22 10.00 1.85 17.04
N ARG A 23 9.93 0.53 17.20
CA ARG A 23 9.54 -0.12 18.45
C ARG A 23 10.72 -0.14 19.41
N GLU A 24 11.88 -0.56 18.92
CA GLU A 24 13.10 -0.67 19.72
C GLU A 24 13.93 0.61 19.66
N ARG A 25 13.57 1.57 18.80
CA ARG A 25 14.27 2.84 18.58
C ARG A 25 15.73 2.65 18.14
N HIS A 26 15.97 1.64 17.30
CA HIS A 26 17.26 1.36 16.71
C HIS A 26 17.27 1.69 15.21
N VAL A 27 18.45 2.04 14.70
CA VAL A 27 18.70 2.16 13.26
C VAL A 27 19.76 1.13 12.89
N TYR A 28 19.43 0.25 11.95
CA TYR A 28 20.35 -0.76 11.43
C TYR A 28 20.84 -0.32 10.06
N LEU A 29 22.16 -0.43 9.86
CA LEU A 29 22.79 -0.26 8.56
C LEU A 29 23.19 -1.65 8.04
N LEU A 30 22.76 -1.98 6.83
CA LEU A 30 23.08 -3.24 6.19
C LEU A 30 23.69 -2.94 4.82
N ALA A 31 24.77 -3.65 4.51
CA ALA A 31 25.39 -3.64 3.20
C ALA A 31 25.59 -5.09 2.75
N LEU A 32 25.09 -5.39 1.56
CA LEU A 32 25.34 -6.66 0.88
C LEU A 32 26.53 -6.47 -0.07
N ALA A 33 27.57 -7.26 0.11
CA ALA A 33 28.77 -7.22 -0.71
C ALA A 33 29.40 -8.61 -0.82
N ASP A 34 30.06 -8.88 -1.93
CA ASP A 34 31.00 -9.99 -2.06
C ASP A 34 32.39 -9.60 -1.53
N ALA A 35 33.36 -10.51 -1.65
CA ALA A 35 34.72 -10.26 -1.17
C ALA A 35 35.39 -9.05 -1.83
N SER A 36 35.03 -8.71 -3.08
CA SER A 36 35.60 -7.58 -3.81
C SER A 36 34.99 -6.24 -3.39
N GLY A 37 33.74 -6.25 -2.90
CA GLY A 37 33.02 -5.06 -2.45
C GLY A 37 33.10 -4.75 -0.96
N ALA A 38 33.80 -5.57 -0.16
CA ALA A 38 33.81 -5.48 1.30
C ALA A 38 34.29 -4.11 1.80
N GLU A 39 35.41 -3.60 1.28
CA GLU A 39 35.96 -2.31 1.69
C GLU A 39 35.01 -1.13 1.37
N ALA A 40 34.35 -1.18 0.21
CA ALA A 40 33.37 -0.17 -0.17
C ALA A 40 32.10 -0.24 0.70
N ALA A 41 31.68 -1.44 1.10
CA ALA A 41 30.59 -1.63 2.03
C ALA A 41 30.91 -1.05 3.41
N ASP A 42 32.09 -1.36 3.96
CA ASP A 42 32.55 -0.83 5.25
C ASP A 42 32.65 0.69 5.24
N THR A 43 33.20 1.25 4.16
CA THR A 43 33.28 2.72 3.96
C THR A 43 31.89 3.36 3.95
N TRP A 44 30.93 2.74 3.25
CA TRP A 44 29.55 3.22 3.22
C TRP A 44 28.89 3.16 4.60
N LEU A 45 29.07 2.05 5.33
CA LEU A 45 28.53 1.87 6.68
C LEU A 45 29.07 2.95 7.63
N ALA A 46 30.39 3.15 7.66
CA ALA A 46 31.03 4.15 8.51
C ALA A 46 30.57 5.58 8.17
N THR A 47 30.56 5.93 6.88
CA THR A 47 30.13 7.26 6.42
C THR A 47 28.67 7.52 6.74
N THR A 48 27.80 6.54 6.51
CA THR A 48 26.35 6.66 6.75
C THR A 48 26.06 6.74 8.25
N ALA A 49 26.76 5.96 9.08
CA ALA A 49 26.66 6.05 10.53
C ALA A 49 27.07 7.45 11.03
N GLY A 50 28.16 8.01 10.51
CA GLY A 50 28.60 9.37 10.81
C GLY A 50 27.52 10.42 10.50
N ARG A 51 26.98 10.40 9.27
CA ARG A 51 25.93 11.33 8.84
C ARG A 51 24.63 11.18 9.64
N LEU A 52 24.21 9.96 9.93
CA LEU A 52 23.03 9.73 10.78
C LEU A 52 23.25 10.25 12.20
N GLY A 53 24.48 10.11 12.73
CA GLY A 53 24.87 10.68 14.02
C GLY A 53 24.82 12.21 14.03
N GLU A 54 25.19 12.87 12.93
CA GLU A 54 25.06 14.32 12.77
C GLU A 54 23.59 14.74 12.72
N ILE A 55 22.79 14.13 11.84
CA ILE A 55 21.35 14.40 11.70
C ILE A 55 20.61 14.17 13.01
N ALA A 56 20.97 13.14 13.78
CA ALA A 56 20.33 12.84 15.06
C ALA A 56 20.60 13.91 16.13
N ARG A 57 21.65 14.73 15.98
CA ARG A 57 21.95 15.86 16.87
C ARG A 57 21.27 17.15 16.42
N GLU A 58 20.82 17.23 15.18
CA GLU A 58 20.10 18.39 14.68
C GLU A 58 18.77 18.53 15.43
N PRO A 59 18.33 19.77 15.72
CA PRO A 59 17.02 20.00 16.28
C PRO A 59 15.95 19.47 15.31
N ALA A 60 14.89 18.89 15.85
CA ALA A 60 13.79 18.38 15.04
C ALA A 60 13.30 19.49 14.10
N PRO A 61 13.20 19.22 12.78
CA PRO A 61 12.74 20.24 11.85
C PRO A 61 11.33 20.68 12.24
N LEU A 62 11.09 21.99 12.17
CA LEU A 62 9.76 22.53 12.40
C LEU A 62 8.76 21.86 11.44
N PRO A 63 7.51 21.63 11.87
CA PRO A 63 6.47 21.18 10.96
C PRO A 63 6.42 22.13 9.77
N PRO A 64 6.48 21.62 8.52
CA PRO A 64 6.37 22.49 7.36
C PRO A 64 5.02 23.23 7.45
N PRO A 65 4.96 24.50 7.02
CA PRO A 65 3.69 25.21 6.96
C PRO A 65 2.69 24.41 6.10
N PRO A 66 1.38 24.57 6.34
CA PRO A 66 0.36 23.95 5.50
C PRO A 66 0.65 24.27 4.03
N ALA A 67 0.83 23.24 3.20
CA ALA A 67 1.02 23.45 1.79
C ALA A 67 -0.20 24.17 1.21
N PRO A 68 -0.02 25.14 0.29
CA PRO A 68 -1.14 25.71 -0.43
C PRO A 68 -1.91 24.62 -1.18
N PRO A 69 -3.19 24.84 -1.52
CA PRO A 69 -3.95 23.94 -2.36
C PRO A 69 -3.16 23.60 -3.63
N GLY A 70 -3.07 22.32 -3.96
CA GLY A 70 -2.39 21.86 -5.17
C GLY A 70 -3.07 22.44 -6.43
N THR A 71 -2.29 22.60 -7.49
CA THR A 71 -2.78 23.08 -8.80
C THR A 71 -3.26 21.95 -9.70
N LEU A 72 -2.98 20.70 -9.34
CA LEU A 72 -3.37 19.52 -10.10
C LEU A 72 -4.89 19.39 -10.14
N ARG A 73 -5.42 19.14 -11.34
CA ARG A 73 -6.83 18.91 -11.59
C ARG A 73 -6.98 17.49 -12.10
N PHE A 74 -7.66 16.68 -11.31
CA PHE A 74 -7.88 15.29 -11.64
C PHE A 74 -9.15 15.14 -12.47
N GLU A 75 -9.02 14.48 -13.60
CA GLU A 75 -10.11 14.09 -14.49
C GLU A 75 -10.23 12.57 -14.49
N PRO A 76 -11.44 12.01 -14.36
CA PRO A 76 -11.64 10.58 -14.50
C PRO A 76 -11.41 10.15 -15.95
N HIS A 77 -10.78 9.00 -16.13
CA HIS A 77 -10.60 8.38 -17.43
C HIS A 77 -11.96 8.06 -18.08
N ASP A 78 -12.92 7.57 -17.28
CA ASP A 78 -14.25 7.22 -17.76
C ASP A 78 -15.24 8.36 -17.49
N HIS A 79 -16.02 8.73 -18.51
CA HIS A 79 -17.15 9.63 -18.32
C HIS A 79 -18.20 9.01 -17.37
N PRO A 80 -18.89 9.81 -16.54
CA PRO A 80 -19.87 9.30 -15.58
C PRO A 80 -20.93 8.38 -16.20
N GLU A 81 -21.46 8.73 -17.38
CA GLU A 81 -22.48 7.95 -18.08
C GLU A 81 -21.92 6.59 -18.54
N ALA A 82 -20.69 6.57 -19.03
CA ALA A 82 -20.00 5.35 -19.44
C ALA A 82 -19.72 4.44 -18.24
N TYR A 83 -19.29 5.01 -17.11
CA TYR A 83 -19.05 4.25 -15.88
C TYR A 83 -20.35 3.63 -15.33
N LEU A 84 -21.47 4.36 -15.38
CA LEU A 84 -22.79 3.84 -15.00
C LEU A 84 -23.26 2.72 -15.94
N ALA A 85 -23.01 2.85 -17.25
CA ALA A 85 -23.29 1.79 -18.21
C ALA A 85 -22.46 0.52 -17.93
N ASN A 86 -21.18 0.68 -17.57
CA ASN A 86 -20.30 -0.41 -17.17
C ASN A 86 -20.82 -1.10 -15.89
N ILE A 87 -21.27 -0.34 -14.89
CA ILE A 87 -21.90 -0.92 -13.68
C ILE A 87 -23.14 -1.76 -14.06
N ALA A 88 -24.00 -1.24 -14.96
CA ALA A 88 -25.18 -1.97 -15.41
C ALA A 88 -24.80 -3.25 -16.15
N ALA A 89 -23.73 -3.24 -16.96
CA ALA A 89 -23.18 -4.43 -17.60
C ALA A 89 -22.68 -5.45 -16.58
N CYS A 90 -21.83 -5.05 -15.64
CA CYS A 90 -21.34 -5.94 -14.57
C CYS A 90 -22.48 -6.60 -13.80
N ARG A 91 -23.56 -5.86 -13.50
CA ARG A 91 -24.74 -6.41 -12.82
C ARG A 91 -25.47 -7.46 -13.67
N ARG A 92 -25.57 -7.28 -14.99
CA ARG A 92 -26.17 -8.29 -15.88
C ARG A 92 -25.37 -9.58 -15.88
N GLU A 93 -24.04 -9.49 -15.97
CA GLU A 93 -23.15 -10.66 -15.92
C GLU A 93 -23.26 -11.39 -14.57
N ILE A 94 -23.36 -10.65 -13.47
CA ILE A 94 -23.56 -11.23 -12.13
C ILE A 94 -24.91 -11.97 -12.05
N VAL A 95 -25.99 -11.38 -12.57
CA VAL A 95 -27.32 -12.01 -12.58
C VAL A 95 -27.38 -13.22 -13.51
N ALA A 96 -26.65 -13.19 -14.63
CA ALA A 96 -26.52 -14.31 -15.55
C ALA A 96 -25.71 -15.48 -14.95
N GLY A 97 -24.96 -15.24 -13.87
CA GLY A 97 -24.14 -16.24 -13.19
C GLY A 97 -22.73 -16.40 -13.75
N GLU A 98 -22.26 -15.45 -14.58
CA GLU A 98 -20.92 -15.48 -15.19
C GLU A 98 -19.82 -15.17 -14.16
N THR A 99 -20.13 -14.34 -13.16
CA THR A 99 -19.24 -14.03 -12.03
C THR A 99 -20.05 -13.63 -10.81
N TYR A 100 -19.47 -13.74 -9.62
CA TYR A 100 -20.13 -13.31 -8.39
C TYR A 100 -19.80 -11.87 -7.98
N GLU A 101 -18.62 -11.38 -8.35
CA GLU A 101 -18.15 -10.03 -8.00
C GLU A 101 -17.30 -9.46 -9.14
N VAL A 102 -17.42 -8.15 -9.36
CA VAL A 102 -16.54 -7.38 -10.24
C VAL A 102 -16.02 -6.16 -9.48
N CYS A 103 -14.70 -6.05 -9.35
CA CYS A 103 -14.04 -4.85 -8.83
C CYS A 103 -13.85 -3.86 -9.99
N LEU A 104 -14.90 -3.11 -10.32
CA LEU A 104 -14.81 -2.07 -11.34
C LEU A 104 -14.07 -0.85 -10.76
N THR A 105 -13.05 -0.39 -11.48
CA THR A 105 -12.22 0.76 -11.10
C THR A 105 -12.08 1.72 -12.27
N THR A 106 -11.86 3.01 -11.97
CA THR A 106 -11.48 4.03 -12.95
C THR A 106 -10.21 4.73 -12.50
N GLU A 107 -9.47 5.29 -13.45
CA GLU A 107 -8.24 6.05 -13.20
C GLU A 107 -8.57 7.55 -13.10
N LEU A 108 -7.94 8.24 -12.16
CA LEU A 108 -7.94 9.71 -12.10
C LEU A 108 -6.59 10.23 -12.61
N ARG A 109 -6.61 11.09 -13.62
CA ARG A 109 -5.41 11.64 -14.26
C ARG A 109 -5.35 13.15 -14.12
N SER A 110 -4.16 13.71 -13.96
CA SER A 110 -3.92 15.14 -14.02
C SER A 110 -2.65 15.37 -14.83
N GLU A 111 -2.63 16.44 -15.61
CA GLU A 111 -1.40 16.95 -16.21
C GLU A 111 -0.70 17.89 -15.23
N GLY A 112 0.63 17.85 -15.20
CA GLY A 112 1.45 18.70 -14.35
C GLY A 112 2.63 17.95 -13.73
N SER A 113 3.45 18.68 -12.99
CA SER A 113 4.60 18.15 -12.26
C SER A 113 4.35 18.16 -10.76
N LEU A 114 4.79 17.10 -10.09
CA LEU A 114 4.71 16.96 -8.65
C LEU A 114 6.07 16.48 -8.14
N ASP A 115 6.64 17.15 -7.14
CA ASP A 115 7.80 16.61 -6.44
C ASP A 115 7.35 15.39 -5.60
N PRO A 116 7.86 14.17 -5.89
CA PRO A 116 7.40 12.95 -5.23
C PRO A 116 7.58 12.96 -3.71
N LEU A 117 8.65 13.57 -3.18
CA LEU A 117 8.96 13.47 -1.75
C LEU A 117 8.04 14.37 -0.89
N PRO A 118 7.89 15.67 -1.17
CA PRO A 118 6.90 16.51 -0.47
C PRO A 118 5.47 16.00 -0.63
N ALA A 119 5.10 15.54 -1.83
CA ALA A 119 3.78 14.98 -2.07
C ALA A 119 3.52 13.70 -1.26
N TYR A 120 4.50 12.79 -1.19
CA TYR A 120 4.40 11.61 -0.36
C TYR A 120 4.30 11.94 1.13
N ARG A 121 5.07 12.93 1.61
CA ARG A 121 4.98 13.40 3.00
C ARG A 121 3.58 13.93 3.31
N ALA A 122 2.98 14.70 2.41
CA ALA A 122 1.61 15.19 2.54
C ALA A 122 0.58 14.04 2.52
N LEU A 123 0.73 13.07 1.61
CA LEU A 123 -0.11 11.88 1.54
C LEU A 123 -0.04 11.06 2.84
N ARG A 124 1.17 10.76 3.32
CA ARG A 124 1.40 9.96 4.53
C ARG A 124 0.86 10.65 5.79
N ALA A 125 0.90 11.98 5.86
CA ALA A 125 0.34 12.73 6.97
C ALA A 125 -1.20 12.71 6.98
N ARG A 126 -1.84 12.78 5.80
CA ARG A 126 -3.30 12.82 5.66
C ARG A 126 -3.95 11.44 5.71
N ASN A 127 -3.30 10.44 5.13
CA ASN A 127 -3.78 9.06 5.05
C ASN A 127 -2.63 8.12 5.45
N PRO A 128 -2.37 7.94 6.76
CA PRO A 128 -1.35 7.02 7.23
C PRO A 128 -1.79 5.57 6.98
N ALA A 129 -0.91 4.76 6.41
CA ALA A 129 -1.20 3.36 6.13
C ALA A 129 -0.02 2.42 6.46
N PRO A 130 -0.28 1.18 6.90
CA PRO A 130 0.74 0.20 7.28
C PRO A 130 1.66 -0.22 6.14
N PHE A 131 1.21 -0.14 4.89
CA PHE A 131 2.00 -0.50 3.71
C PHE A 131 2.25 0.73 2.81
N ALA A 132 2.44 1.90 3.42
CA ALA A 132 2.80 3.12 2.70
C ALA A 132 4.24 3.04 2.15
N ALA A 133 4.45 3.53 0.93
CA ALA A 133 5.74 3.51 0.28
C ALA A 133 5.91 4.69 -0.68
N LEU A 134 7.14 5.19 -0.79
CA LEU A 134 7.59 6.03 -1.90
C LEU A 134 8.65 5.24 -2.67
N LEU A 135 8.34 4.86 -3.90
CA LEU A 135 9.28 4.17 -4.79
C LEU A 135 9.66 5.12 -5.92
N ARG A 136 10.95 5.24 -6.20
CA ARG A 136 11.48 6.01 -7.34
C ARG A 136 12.16 5.03 -8.28
N LEU A 137 11.55 4.81 -9.44
CA LEU A 137 11.87 3.76 -10.40
C LEU A 137 12.22 4.41 -11.75
N GLY A 138 13.38 5.07 -11.82
CA GLY A 138 13.75 5.89 -12.97
C GLY A 138 12.78 7.07 -13.16
N ASP A 139 12.15 7.14 -14.31
CA ASP A 139 11.21 8.22 -14.69
C ASP A 139 9.83 8.11 -14.00
N VAL A 140 9.58 7.00 -13.30
CA VAL A 140 8.31 6.76 -12.62
C VAL A 140 8.50 6.83 -11.11
N SER A 141 7.61 7.54 -10.43
CA SER A 141 7.51 7.51 -8.96
C SER A 141 6.16 6.98 -8.53
N VAL A 142 6.17 6.05 -7.57
CA VAL A 142 4.96 5.48 -6.95
C VAL A 142 4.83 6.00 -5.53
N LEU A 143 3.72 6.68 -5.26
CA LEU A 143 3.33 7.15 -3.94
C LEU A 143 2.16 6.30 -3.46
N SER A 144 2.43 5.36 -2.55
CA SER A 144 1.45 4.42 -2.04
C SER A 144 1.03 4.75 -0.62
N SER A 145 -0.28 4.64 -0.36
CA SER A 145 -0.86 4.57 0.98
C SER A 145 -1.84 3.41 1.06
N SER A 146 -1.30 2.18 0.94
CA SER A 146 -2.11 0.96 0.97
C SER A 146 -2.39 0.50 2.41
N PRO A 147 -3.66 0.31 2.78
CA PRO A 147 -4.02 -0.29 4.07
C PRO A 147 -3.94 -1.82 4.06
N GLU A 148 -3.81 -2.44 2.89
CA GLU A 148 -4.03 -3.87 2.69
C GLU A 148 -2.75 -4.62 2.31
N ARG A 149 -2.59 -5.82 2.90
CA ARG A 149 -1.53 -6.75 2.53
C ARG A 149 -2.03 -7.64 1.39
N PHE A 150 -1.45 -7.45 0.23
CA PHE A 150 -1.65 -8.39 -0.88
C PHE A 150 -1.09 -9.78 -0.55
N LEU A 151 0.22 -9.86 -0.29
CA LEU A 151 0.91 -11.10 0.01
C LEU A 151 2.07 -10.88 0.98
N ARG A 152 2.30 -11.82 1.88
CA ARG A 152 3.52 -11.96 2.66
C ARG A 152 3.99 -13.41 2.58
N VAL A 153 5.26 -13.61 2.27
CA VAL A 153 5.93 -14.91 2.36
C VAL A 153 7.02 -14.79 3.41
N ASP A 154 7.07 -15.69 4.38
CA ASP A 154 8.14 -15.71 5.37
C ASP A 154 9.22 -16.76 5.11
N ARG A 155 10.26 -16.73 5.95
CA ARG A 155 11.41 -17.64 5.87
C ARG A 155 11.03 -19.12 5.99
N HIS A 156 9.90 -19.43 6.60
CA HIS A 156 9.38 -20.79 6.75
C HIS A 156 8.49 -21.17 5.55
N ARG A 157 8.49 -20.34 4.51
CA ARG A 157 7.66 -20.47 3.30
C ARG A 157 6.18 -20.40 3.61
N VAL A 158 5.77 -19.79 4.72
CA VAL A 158 4.35 -19.57 5.00
C VAL A 158 3.89 -18.37 4.19
N VAL A 159 2.80 -18.58 3.45
CA VAL A 159 2.15 -17.55 2.63
C VAL A 159 0.93 -17.03 3.39
N GLU A 160 0.81 -15.71 3.48
CA GLU A 160 -0.31 -15.02 4.12
C GLU A 160 -0.83 -13.90 3.21
N SER A 161 -2.15 -13.86 3.03
CA SER A 161 -2.87 -12.71 2.47
C SER A 161 -3.89 -12.23 3.50
N ARG A 162 -4.19 -10.93 3.53
CA ARG A 162 -5.20 -10.35 4.42
C ARG A 162 -6.16 -9.50 3.61
N PRO A 163 -7.04 -10.15 2.82
CA PRO A 163 -8.00 -9.42 2.02
C PRO A 163 -8.95 -8.62 2.92
N MET A 164 -9.38 -7.45 2.47
CA MET A 164 -10.36 -6.62 3.18
C MET A 164 -11.57 -6.31 2.29
N LYS A 165 -12.77 -6.48 2.85
CA LYS A 165 -14.03 -5.94 2.31
C LYS A 165 -14.80 -5.23 3.41
N GLY A 166 -15.47 -4.16 3.01
CA GLY A 166 -16.20 -3.28 3.91
C GLY A 166 -15.30 -2.25 4.58
N THR A 167 -15.66 -0.99 4.40
CA THR A 167 -14.98 0.16 4.99
C THR A 167 -16.02 1.04 5.65
N ALA A 168 -15.74 1.49 6.87
CA ALA A 168 -16.55 2.47 7.59
C ALA A 168 -15.67 3.66 7.97
N ALA A 169 -16.13 4.87 7.68
CA ALA A 169 -15.44 6.08 8.08
C ALA A 169 -15.46 6.24 9.59
N ARG A 170 -14.28 6.49 10.18
CA ARG A 170 -14.11 6.80 11.60
C ARG A 170 -14.84 8.10 11.96
N VAL A 171 -15.31 8.18 13.20
CA VAL A 171 -15.85 9.43 13.77
C VAL A 171 -15.17 9.77 15.09
N ALA A 172 -15.20 11.06 15.42
CA ALA A 172 -14.55 11.59 16.62
C ALA A 172 -15.24 11.12 17.91
N GLU A 173 -16.57 10.91 17.87
CA GLU A 173 -17.34 10.47 19.02
C GLU A 173 -17.15 8.95 19.22
N PRO A 174 -16.59 8.48 20.35
CA PRO A 174 -16.22 7.08 20.53
C PRO A 174 -17.39 6.09 20.47
N PHE A 175 -18.57 6.46 20.96
CA PHE A 175 -19.72 5.57 20.99
C PHE A 175 -20.29 5.34 19.58
N GLU A 176 -20.43 6.39 18.78
CA GLU A 176 -20.83 6.35 17.38
C GLU A 176 -19.82 5.57 16.53
N ASP A 177 -18.52 5.75 16.79
CA ASP A 177 -17.45 4.98 16.11
C ASP A 177 -17.60 3.48 16.39
N ALA A 178 -17.84 3.13 17.66
CA ALA A 178 -18.10 1.75 18.07
C ALA A 178 -19.39 1.18 17.47
N CYS A 179 -20.45 1.98 17.37
CA CYS A 179 -21.70 1.62 16.71
C CYS A 179 -21.48 1.33 15.21
N ARG A 180 -20.75 2.20 14.49
CA ARG A 180 -20.40 1.99 13.08
C ARG A 180 -19.58 0.72 12.87
N ALA A 181 -18.60 0.47 13.73
CA ALA A 181 -17.81 -0.76 13.69
C ALA A 181 -18.67 -2.01 13.97
N ALA A 182 -19.61 -1.93 14.92
CA ALA A 182 -20.54 -3.02 15.20
C ALA A 182 -21.51 -3.26 14.02
N GLN A 183 -21.98 -2.19 13.36
CA GLN A 183 -22.84 -2.29 12.20
C GLN A 183 -22.12 -2.93 11.00
N LEU A 184 -20.90 -2.48 10.70
CA LEU A 184 -20.08 -3.06 9.62
C LEU A 184 -19.84 -4.57 9.85
N ARG A 185 -19.57 -4.98 11.10
CA ARG A 185 -19.38 -6.40 11.45
C ARG A 185 -20.65 -7.26 11.26
N ARG A 186 -21.83 -6.66 11.37
CA ARG A 186 -23.13 -7.35 11.24
C ARG A 186 -23.69 -7.29 9.82
N ASP A 187 -23.12 -6.48 8.94
CA ASP A 187 -23.58 -6.34 7.57
C ASP A 187 -23.39 -7.66 6.79
N LYS A 188 -24.51 -8.27 6.42
CA LYS A 188 -24.54 -9.59 5.78
C LYS A 188 -23.86 -9.56 4.42
N LYS A 189 -24.01 -8.45 3.68
CA LYS A 189 -23.39 -8.27 2.35
C LYS A 189 -21.87 -8.24 2.47
N THR A 190 -21.34 -7.34 3.30
CA THR A 190 -19.91 -7.21 3.57
C THR A 190 -19.30 -8.53 4.07
N ARG A 191 -20.01 -9.27 4.92
CA ARG A 191 -19.55 -10.59 5.40
C ARG A 191 -19.52 -11.64 4.29
N ALA A 192 -20.51 -11.65 3.39
CA ALA A 192 -20.52 -12.54 2.24
C ALA A 192 -19.35 -12.21 1.30
N GLU A 193 -19.15 -10.94 0.93
CA GLU A 193 -18.03 -10.49 0.09
C GLU A 193 -16.67 -10.85 0.72
N ASN A 194 -16.50 -10.62 2.02
CA ASN A 194 -15.28 -11.00 2.76
C ASN A 194 -15.01 -12.51 2.72
N LEU A 195 -16.05 -13.35 2.86
CA LEU A 195 -15.90 -14.80 2.79
C LEU A 195 -15.45 -15.22 1.39
N MET A 196 -16.09 -14.67 0.36
CA MET A 196 -15.81 -15.01 -1.04
C MET A 196 -14.37 -14.65 -1.44
N ILE A 197 -13.87 -13.47 -1.06
CA ILE A 197 -12.48 -13.09 -1.36
C ILE A 197 -11.46 -13.92 -0.57
N ALA A 198 -11.80 -14.32 0.66
CA ALA A 198 -10.95 -15.20 1.46
C ALA A 198 -10.85 -16.61 0.84
N ASP A 199 -11.97 -17.16 0.34
CA ASP A 199 -12.00 -18.43 -0.36
C ASP A 199 -11.19 -18.39 -1.68
N LEU A 200 -11.29 -17.30 -2.44
CA LEU A 200 -10.48 -17.09 -3.65
C LEU A 200 -8.97 -17.05 -3.33
N ALA A 201 -8.59 -16.29 -2.30
CA ALA A 201 -7.19 -16.20 -1.87
C ALA A 201 -6.66 -17.55 -1.36
N GLY A 202 -7.51 -18.34 -0.69
CA GLY A 202 -7.17 -19.70 -0.26
C GLY A 202 -6.98 -20.67 -1.43
N THR A 203 -7.82 -20.58 -2.46
CA THR A 203 -7.83 -21.52 -3.60
C THR A 203 -6.61 -21.37 -4.52
N THR A 204 -6.06 -20.15 -4.66
CA THR A 204 -4.85 -19.86 -5.46
C THR A 204 -3.59 -20.59 -4.96
N SER A 205 -3.61 -21.18 -3.76
CA SER A 205 -2.45 -21.81 -3.09
C SER A 205 -2.36 -23.34 -3.21
N ALA A 206 -3.17 -23.99 -4.07
CA ALA A 206 -3.18 -25.46 -4.22
C ALA A 206 -1.85 -26.10 -4.69
N GLY A 207 -0.81 -25.30 -4.97
CA GLY A 207 0.59 -25.73 -5.09
C GLY A 207 1.41 -25.45 -3.82
N SER A 208 1.07 -26.10 -2.71
CA SER A 208 1.75 -26.15 -1.38
C SER A 208 2.72 -25.01 -1.03
N PRO A 209 2.27 -24.05 -0.18
CA PRO A 209 2.77 -23.99 1.20
C PRO A 209 1.64 -23.91 2.25
N ARG A 210 1.92 -24.33 3.50
CA ARG A 210 0.93 -24.44 4.59
C ARG A 210 0.31 -23.08 4.93
N TRP A 211 -1.00 -22.97 4.76
CA TRP A 211 -1.83 -21.83 5.18
C TRP A 211 -2.08 -21.85 6.70
N ALA A 212 -1.81 -20.74 7.38
CA ALA A 212 -2.24 -20.52 8.76
C ALA A 212 -3.41 -19.52 8.74
N PRO A 213 -4.65 -19.95 9.05
CA PRO A 213 -5.77 -19.02 9.09
C PRO A 213 -5.54 -17.97 10.19
N SER A 214 -5.55 -16.70 9.82
CA SER A 214 -5.51 -15.63 10.82
C SER A 214 -6.83 -15.62 11.59
N ARG A 215 -6.80 -16.04 12.85
CA ARG A 215 -7.85 -15.68 13.80
C ARG A 215 -7.75 -14.17 13.99
N SER A 216 -8.71 -13.42 13.45
CA SER A 216 -8.91 -12.02 13.86
C SER A 216 -9.10 -12.03 15.38
N ARG A 217 -8.13 -11.50 16.12
CA ARG A 217 -8.39 -11.10 17.50
C ARG A 217 -9.32 -9.90 17.44
N ALA A 218 -10.37 -10.00 18.26
CA ALA A 218 -11.49 -9.07 18.40
C ALA A 218 -11.05 -7.63 18.69
#